data_AF-A0A257JGX7-F1
#
_entry.id   AF-A0A257JGX7-F1
#
_cell.length_a   1.000
_cell.length_b   1.000
_cell.length_c   1.000
_cell.angle_alpha   90.00
_cell.angle_beta   90.00
_cell.angle_gamma   90.00
#
_symmetry.space_group_name_H-M   'P 1'
#
loop_
_entity.id
_entity.type
_entity.pdbx_description
1 polymer ?
#
loop_
_entity_poly.entity_id
_entity_poly.type
_entity_poly.pdbx_seq_one_letter_code
_entity_poly.pdbx_strand_id
1 'polypeptide(L)'
;MGRIDPAFGSRPRWRAGWWTGASRCTSPNFGPRPEGAAIDLVVLHSISLPPGVYGGDAIERLFTNRLDWDAHPYFGQIRGLQVSAHFLVRRDGAVVQFVDAGQRAWHAGRSHWQGRDNCNDFSIG
;
A
#
# COMPACT_ATOMS: atom_id res chain seq x y z
N MET A 1 17.47 -40.69 -13.54
CA MET A 1 17.10 -40.40 -12.13
C MET A 1 17.71 -39.06 -11.73
N GLY A 2 17.20 -37.95 -12.26
CA GLY A 2 17.72 -36.61 -11.97
C GLY A 2 17.06 -36.07 -10.70
N ARG A 3 17.85 -35.89 -9.63
CA ARG A 3 17.39 -35.20 -8.42
C ARG A 3 17.26 -33.71 -8.75
N ILE A 4 16.07 -33.15 -8.52
CA ILE A 4 15.83 -31.72 -8.56
C ILE A 4 16.12 -31.20 -7.15
N ASP A 5 17.05 -30.26 -7.02
CA ASP A 5 17.38 -29.57 -5.78
C ASP A 5 16.18 -28.73 -5.28
N PRO A 6 15.73 -28.88 -4.01
CA PRO A 6 14.72 -28.02 -3.43
C PRO A 6 15.39 -26.81 -2.77
N ALA A 7 16.01 -25.94 -3.56
CA ALA A 7 16.46 -24.62 -3.10
C ALA A 7 15.44 -23.54 -3.49
N PHE A 8 14.21 -23.64 -2.94
CA PHE A 8 13.27 -22.51 -2.91
C PHE A 8 12.92 -22.22 -1.47
N GLY A 9 13.44 -21.08 -0.97
CA GLY A 9 13.26 -20.60 0.38
C GLY A 9 11.80 -20.62 0.84
N SER A 10 11.61 -20.77 2.15
CA SER A 10 10.31 -20.83 2.81
C SER A 10 9.33 -19.81 2.24
N ARG A 11 8.15 -20.26 1.77
CA ARG A 11 7.07 -19.38 1.34
C ARG A 11 6.85 -18.28 2.40
N PRO A 12 6.82 -17.00 2.01
CA PRO A 12 6.64 -15.93 2.97
C PRO A 12 5.28 -16.08 3.66
N ARG A 13 5.33 -16.09 4.99
CA ARG A 13 4.18 -16.23 5.88
C ARG A 13 3.57 -14.87 6.21
N TRP A 14 2.32 -14.86 6.63
CA TRP A 14 1.68 -13.68 7.22
C TRP A 14 1.81 -13.72 8.74
N ARG A 15 2.01 -12.56 9.36
CA ARG A 15 2.04 -12.39 10.82
C ARG A 15 1.24 -11.14 11.19
N ALA A 16 0.10 -11.31 11.86
CA ALA A 16 -0.80 -10.22 12.24
C ALA A 16 -1.05 -9.23 11.08
N GLY A 17 -1.48 -9.77 9.93
CA GLY A 17 -1.77 -8.99 8.72
C GLY A 17 -0.57 -8.36 8.01
N TRP A 18 0.67 -8.64 8.44
CA TRP A 18 1.90 -8.28 7.73
C TRP A 18 2.46 -9.46 6.94
N TRP A 19 2.76 -9.24 5.68
CA TRP A 19 3.39 -10.22 4.82
C TRP A 19 4.91 -10.19 5.01
N THR A 20 5.52 -11.32 5.38
CA THR A 20 6.97 -11.41 5.66
C THR A 20 7.86 -11.20 4.43
N GLY A 21 7.29 -11.22 3.22
CA GLY A 21 8.01 -10.91 1.98
C GLY A 21 8.11 -9.41 1.67
N ALA A 22 7.41 -8.55 2.42
CA ALA A 22 7.48 -7.10 2.24
C ALA A 22 8.37 -6.43 3.29
N SER A 23 9.05 -5.38 2.87
CA SER A 23 9.65 -4.41 3.77
C SER A 23 8.55 -3.61 4.45
N ARG A 24 8.63 -3.46 5.78
CA ARG A 24 7.62 -2.75 6.56
C ARG A 24 7.95 -1.26 6.66
N CYS A 25 7.02 -0.40 6.26
CA CYS A 25 7.10 1.06 6.39
C CYS A 25 5.78 1.58 6.97
N THR A 26 5.61 1.53 8.28
CA THR A 26 4.31 1.78 8.94
C THR A 26 3.78 3.19 8.66
N SER A 27 2.61 3.27 8.01
CA SER A 27 1.87 4.51 7.84
C SER A 27 1.00 4.80 9.08
N PRO A 28 0.85 6.07 9.50
CA PRO A 28 -0.17 6.47 10.48
C PRO A 28 -1.57 6.64 9.84
N ASN A 29 -1.66 6.65 8.50
CA ASN A 29 -2.89 6.94 7.76
C ASN A 29 -3.70 5.65 7.57
N PHE A 30 -4.28 5.15 8.65
CA PHE A 30 -5.17 3.99 8.61
C PHE A 30 -6.21 4.09 9.73
N GLY A 31 -7.21 3.21 9.70
CA GLY A 31 -8.15 3.06 10.80
C GLY A 31 -8.81 1.68 10.80
N PRO A 32 -9.72 1.42 11.75
CA PRO A 32 -10.49 0.19 11.76
C PRO A 32 -11.39 0.11 10.52
N ARG A 33 -11.62 -1.10 10.04
CA ARG A 33 -12.71 -1.41 9.10
C ARG A 33 -14.04 -1.39 9.86
N PRO A 34 -15.18 -1.16 9.19
CA PRO A 34 -16.49 -1.37 9.80
C PRO A 34 -16.61 -2.78 10.38
N GLU A 35 -17.35 -2.92 11.49
CA GLU A 35 -17.56 -4.21 12.13
C GLU A 35 -18.19 -5.21 11.15
N GLY A 36 -17.63 -6.42 11.07
CA GLY A 36 -18.11 -7.48 10.18
C GLY A 36 -17.79 -7.27 8.68
N ALA A 37 -17.09 -6.20 8.29
CA ALA A 37 -16.72 -5.99 6.89
C ALA A 37 -15.77 -7.10 6.40
N ALA A 38 -16.19 -7.84 5.38
CA ALA A 38 -15.30 -8.73 4.64
C ALA A 38 -14.41 -7.93 3.69
N ILE A 39 -13.15 -8.34 3.57
CA ILE A 39 -12.24 -7.83 2.56
C ILE A 39 -12.41 -8.69 1.31
N ASP A 40 -13.08 -8.15 0.31
CA ASP A 40 -13.50 -8.89 -0.89
C ASP A 40 -13.19 -8.15 -2.20
N LEU A 41 -12.47 -7.02 -2.12
CA LEU A 41 -12.06 -6.21 -3.26
C LEU A 41 -10.54 -5.96 -3.25
N VAL A 42 -9.92 -5.97 -4.42
CA VAL A 42 -8.60 -5.39 -4.65
C VAL A 42 -8.76 -4.20 -5.58
N VAL A 43 -8.24 -3.04 -5.19
CA VAL A 43 -8.19 -1.84 -6.03
C VAL A 43 -6.73 -1.63 -6.45
N LEU A 44 -6.43 -1.87 -7.72
CA LEU A 44 -5.08 -1.66 -8.25
C LEU A 44 -4.86 -0.17 -8.59
N HIS A 45 -3.87 0.43 -7.94
CA HIS A 45 -3.43 1.80 -8.19
C HIS A 45 -2.10 1.83 -8.94
N SER A 46 -1.84 2.93 -9.64
CA SER A 46 -0.51 3.24 -10.18
C SER A 46 -0.10 4.61 -9.67
N ILE A 47 1.13 4.72 -9.18
CA ILE A 47 1.69 5.96 -8.64
C ILE A 47 3.17 6.09 -9.02
N SER A 48 3.55 7.32 -9.35
CA SER A 48 4.95 7.77 -9.47
C SER A 48 5.04 9.13 -8.81
N LEU A 49 6.10 9.37 -8.06
CA LEU A 49 6.25 10.61 -7.31
C LEU A 49 7.73 11.05 -7.30
N PRO A 50 8.07 12.20 -7.92
CA PRO A 50 7.23 13.03 -8.79
C PRO A 50 6.61 12.28 -9.98
N PRO A 51 5.58 12.83 -10.65
CA PRO A 51 4.93 12.16 -11.77
C PRO A 51 5.93 11.75 -12.86
N GLY A 52 5.89 10.49 -13.26
CA GLY A 52 6.80 9.90 -14.25
C GLY A 52 8.19 9.52 -13.72
N VAL A 53 8.51 9.81 -12.45
CA VAL A 53 9.80 9.50 -11.82
C VAL A 53 9.68 8.31 -10.87
N TYR A 54 10.64 7.39 -10.95
CA TYR A 54 10.65 6.12 -10.20
C TYR A 54 11.95 5.98 -9.38
N GLY A 55 11.92 5.13 -8.35
CA GLY A 55 13.12 4.67 -7.61
C GLY A 55 13.41 5.39 -6.27
N GLY A 56 12.89 6.60 -6.07
CA GLY A 56 13.02 7.35 -4.82
C GLY A 56 12.13 6.82 -3.67
N ASP A 57 12.12 7.55 -2.56
CA ASP A 57 11.33 7.25 -1.35
C ASP A 57 10.12 8.19 -1.17
N ALA A 58 9.85 9.07 -2.15
CA ALA A 58 8.80 10.08 -2.05
C ALA A 58 7.41 9.47 -1.81
N ILE A 59 7.09 8.31 -2.41
CA ILE A 59 5.82 7.61 -2.17
C ILE A 59 5.73 7.15 -0.71
N GLU A 60 6.81 6.58 -0.17
CA GLU A 60 6.85 6.15 1.23
C GLU A 60 6.70 7.34 2.17
N ARG A 61 7.35 8.46 1.86
CA ARG A 61 7.22 9.70 2.62
C ARG A 61 5.82 10.29 2.54
N LEU A 62 5.18 10.30 1.37
CA LEU A 62 3.79 10.72 1.22
C LEU A 62 2.87 9.87 2.10
N PHE A 63 2.97 8.54 1.98
CA PHE A 63 2.13 7.62 2.75
C PHE A 63 2.41 7.64 4.26
N THR A 64 3.53 8.22 4.70
CA THR A 64 3.89 8.33 6.11
C THR A 64 3.85 9.77 6.64
N ASN A 65 3.26 10.72 5.89
CA ASN A 65 3.17 12.15 6.24
C ASN A 65 4.54 12.83 6.48
N ARG A 66 5.57 12.38 5.78
CA ARG A 66 6.96 12.88 5.88
C ARG A 66 7.47 13.50 4.58
N LEU A 67 6.60 13.71 3.59
CA LEU A 67 7.01 14.29 2.32
C LEU A 67 7.41 15.75 2.56
N ASP A 68 8.63 16.09 2.15
CA ASP A 68 9.06 17.48 2.06
C ASP A 68 8.31 18.12 0.89
N TRP A 69 7.36 19.00 1.20
CA TRP A 69 6.49 19.63 0.22
C TRP A 69 7.22 20.59 -0.70
N ASP A 70 8.39 21.09 -0.30
CA ASP A 70 9.16 22.09 -1.05
C ASP A 70 10.22 21.42 -1.96
N ALA A 71 10.41 20.10 -1.84
CA ALA A 71 11.36 19.33 -2.64
C ALA A 71 10.97 19.22 -4.13
N HIS A 72 9.71 19.46 -4.50
CA HIS A 72 9.27 19.46 -5.89
C HIS A 72 7.98 20.27 -6.10
N PRO A 73 7.85 21.09 -7.16
CA PRO A 73 6.66 21.93 -7.39
C PRO A 73 5.33 21.19 -7.39
N TYR A 74 5.30 19.96 -7.91
CA TYR A 74 4.11 19.10 -7.89
C TYR A 74 3.60 18.80 -6.48
N PHE A 75 4.50 18.70 -5.49
CA PHE A 75 4.11 18.30 -4.13
C PHE A 75 3.22 19.35 -3.45
N GLY A 76 3.30 20.62 -3.85
CA GLY A 76 2.37 21.66 -3.42
C GLY A 76 0.91 21.33 -3.75
N GLN A 77 0.64 20.62 -4.85
CA GLN A 77 -0.72 20.25 -5.28
C GLN A 77 -1.35 19.16 -4.42
N ILE A 78 -0.53 18.37 -3.74
CA ILE A 78 -0.93 17.25 -2.87
C ILE A 78 -0.62 17.53 -1.40
N ARG A 79 -0.27 18.79 -1.06
CA ARG A 79 0.10 19.19 0.30
C ARG A 79 -1.05 18.94 1.27
N GLY A 80 -0.72 18.28 2.38
CA GLY A 80 -1.68 17.98 3.44
C GLY A 80 -2.57 16.77 3.20
N LEU A 81 -2.44 16.07 2.06
CA LEU A 81 -3.14 14.80 1.87
C LEU A 81 -2.69 13.77 2.92
N GLN A 82 -3.67 13.11 3.53
CA GLN A 82 -3.46 11.96 4.39
C GLN A 82 -3.96 10.73 3.64
N VAL A 83 -3.03 10.03 3.00
CA VAL A 83 -3.30 8.86 2.17
C VAL A 83 -2.30 7.75 2.50
N SER A 84 -2.67 6.52 2.19
CA SER A 84 -1.80 5.35 2.30
C SER A 84 -2.28 4.28 1.33
N ALA A 85 -1.50 3.22 1.16
CA ALA A 85 -1.92 1.96 0.56
C ALA A 85 -1.59 0.82 1.52
N HIS A 86 -2.07 -0.39 1.25
CA HIS A 86 -1.57 -1.55 1.97
C HIS A 86 -0.20 -1.91 1.43
N PHE A 87 -0.04 -1.95 0.11
CA PHE A 87 1.19 -2.36 -0.56
C PHE A 87 1.66 -1.35 -1.61
N LEU A 88 2.97 -1.27 -1.79
CA LEU A 88 3.63 -0.68 -2.97
C LEU A 88 4.52 -1.76 -3.57
N VAL A 89 4.29 -2.07 -4.85
CA VAL A 89 5.19 -2.90 -5.64
C VAL A 89 6.08 -1.99 -6.48
N ARG A 90 7.38 -2.00 -6.19
CA ARG A 90 8.39 -1.23 -6.91
C ARG A 90 8.68 -1.86 -8.28
N ARG A 91 9.36 -1.10 -9.14
CA ARG A 91 9.68 -1.52 -10.52
C ARG A 91 10.61 -2.74 -10.58
N ASP A 92 11.43 -2.94 -9.54
CA ASP A 92 12.31 -4.09 -9.35
C ASP A 92 11.60 -5.30 -8.71
N GLY A 93 10.29 -5.18 -8.43
CA GLY A 93 9.49 -6.22 -7.76
C GLY A 93 9.60 -6.20 -6.24
N ALA A 94 10.40 -5.32 -5.64
CA ALA A 94 10.44 -5.17 -4.19
C ALA A 94 9.07 -4.68 -3.68
N VAL A 95 8.61 -5.25 -2.57
CA VAL A 95 7.31 -4.90 -1.98
C VAL A 95 7.53 -4.16 -0.67
N VAL A 96 6.85 -3.03 -0.52
CA VAL A 96 6.73 -2.31 0.73
C VAL A 96 5.30 -2.44 1.22
N GLN A 97 5.13 -2.77 2.50
CA GLN A 97 3.81 -2.78 3.15
C GLN A 97 3.72 -1.63 4.14
N PHE A 98 2.63 -0.86 4.11
CA PHE A 98 2.44 0.30 4.98
C PHE A 98 1.39 0.11 6.06
N VAL A 99 0.38 -0.71 5.79
CA VAL A 99 -0.76 -0.95 6.67
C VAL A 99 -0.99 -2.46 6.79
N ASP A 100 -1.29 -2.89 8.00
CA ASP A 100 -1.80 -4.24 8.28
C ASP A 100 -2.99 -4.55 7.36
N ALA A 101 -2.97 -5.69 6.65
CA ALA A 101 -4.03 -6.03 5.70
C ALA A 101 -5.43 -6.14 6.34
N GLY A 102 -5.53 -6.38 7.64
CA GLY A 102 -6.80 -6.36 8.39
C GLY A 102 -7.31 -4.96 8.73
N GLN A 103 -6.47 -3.93 8.65
CA GLN A 103 -6.85 -2.54 8.88
C GLN A 103 -7.27 -1.85 7.56
N ARG A 104 -7.93 -0.70 7.66
CA ARG A 104 -8.37 0.12 6.53
C ARG A 104 -7.29 1.15 6.18
N ALA A 105 -6.56 0.93 5.09
CA ALA A 105 -5.74 1.98 4.48
C ALA A 105 -6.63 3.04 3.77
N TRP A 106 -6.08 4.22 3.50
CA TRP A 106 -6.81 5.35 2.90
C TRP A 106 -6.33 5.59 1.46
N HIS A 107 -6.78 4.75 0.53
CA HIS A 107 -6.28 4.72 -0.85
C HIS A 107 -7.34 5.02 -1.93
N ALA A 108 -8.60 4.69 -1.68
CA ALA A 108 -9.65 4.74 -2.70
C ALA A 108 -10.39 6.09 -2.79
N GLY A 109 -10.22 6.97 -1.80
CA GLY A 109 -11.00 8.21 -1.70
C GLY A 109 -12.52 7.99 -1.77
N ARG A 110 -13.26 8.98 -2.29
CA ARG A 110 -14.69 8.82 -2.56
C ARG A 110 -14.88 7.84 -3.72
N SER A 111 -15.51 6.70 -3.43
CA SER A 111 -15.58 5.55 -4.33
C SER A 111 -16.87 4.75 -4.12
N HIS A 112 -17.29 3.99 -5.14
CA HIS A 112 -18.49 3.16 -5.13
C HIS A 112 -18.27 1.88 -5.97
N TRP A 113 -18.61 0.71 -5.44
CA TRP A 113 -18.49 -0.57 -6.15
C TRP A 113 -19.60 -1.54 -5.73
N GLN A 114 -20.31 -2.10 -6.73
CA GLN A 114 -21.40 -3.07 -6.53
C GLN A 114 -22.43 -2.64 -5.46
N GLY A 115 -22.87 -1.39 -5.49
CA GLY A 115 -23.87 -0.87 -4.55
C GLY A 115 -23.31 -0.47 -3.18
N ARG A 116 -21.99 -0.52 -2.96
CA ARG A 116 -21.33 -0.16 -1.70
C ARG A 116 -20.46 1.07 -1.89
N ASP A 117 -20.66 2.09 -1.06
CA ASP A 117 -19.78 3.26 -1.00
C ASP A 117 -18.51 2.99 -0.19
N ASN A 118 -17.52 3.88 -0.34
CA ASN A 118 -16.27 3.88 0.42
C ASN A 118 -15.49 2.56 0.33
N CYS A 119 -14.92 2.29 -0.85
CA CYS A 119 -14.22 1.04 -1.13
C CYS A 119 -13.07 0.74 -0.15
N ASN A 120 -12.50 1.73 0.54
CA ASN A 120 -11.50 1.48 1.59
C ASN A 120 -11.99 0.46 2.63
N ASP A 121 -13.27 0.46 2.97
CA ASP A 121 -13.86 -0.37 4.02
C ASP A 121 -13.68 -1.87 3.78
N PHE A 122 -13.64 -2.28 2.51
CA PHE A 122 -13.66 -3.69 2.11
C PHE A 122 -12.62 -4.05 1.06
N SER A 123 -11.65 -3.16 0.80
CA SER A 123 -10.59 -3.43 -0.16
C SER A 123 -9.18 -3.42 0.40
N ILE A 124 -8.30 -4.11 -0.34
CA ILE A 124 -6.85 -3.94 -0.33
C ILE A 124 -6.48 -3.03 -1.50
N GLY A 125 -5.46 -2.20 -1.28
CA GLY A 125 -4.94 -1.20 -2.22
C GLY A 125 -3.44 -1.26 -2.28
#